data_AF-A0A519XZ17-F1
#
_entry.id   AF-A0A519XZ17-F1
#
_cell.length_a   1.000
_cell.length_b   1.000
_cell.length_c   1.000
_cell.angle_alpha   90.00
_cell.angle_beta   90.00
_cell.angle_gamma   90.00
#
_symmetry.space_group_name_H-M   'P 1'
#
loop_
_entity.id
_entity.type
_entity.pdbx_description
1 polymer ?
#
loop_
_entity_poly.entity_id
_entity_poly.type
_entity_poly.pdbx_seq_one_letter_code
_entity_poly.pdbx_strand_id
1 'polypeptide(L)'
;MLKTRFPSVRDYFPFEPTDDQAELFVQLDEFLRDPLPGRKVFVLRGYAGTGKTTVVSALVQWLSKLQRKYTLMAPTGRAAKVMSAYAGVPASTIHKKIYRQTSGAPTERLSFQRQPNRQEEMLYIVDEASMI
;
A
#
# COMPACT_ATOMS: atom_id res chain seq x y z
N MET A 1 13.65 16.45 29.27
CA MET A 1 13.32 16.68 27.84
C MET A 1 12.75 15.38 27.29
N LEU A 2 11.42 15.26 27.19
CA LEU A 2 10.77 14.07 26.62
C LEU A 2 11.13 14.00 25.13
N LYS A 3 11.99 13.06 24.74
CA LYS A 3 12.20 12.74 23.33
C LYS A 3 10.91 12.10 22.83
N THR A 4 10.11 12.84 22.07
CA THR A 4 8.90 12.29 21.45
C THR A 4 9.34 11.20 20.46
N ARG A 5 9.09 9.94 20.80
CA ARG A 5 9.35 8.78 19.93
C ARG A 5 8.55 8.96 18.64
N PHE A 6 9.21 8.81 17.48
CA PHE A 6 8.49 8.74 16.20
C PHE A 6 7.59 7.50 16.22
N PRO A 7 6.28 7.65 15.97
CA PRO A 7 5.33 6.55 16.12
C PRO A 7 5.67 5.42 15.14
N SER A 8 5.52 4.19 15.60
CA SER A 8 5.74 2.98 14.81
C SER A 8 4.42 2.46 14.24
N VAL A 9 4.48 1.73 13.13
CA VAL A 9 3.31 1.01 12.61
C VAL A 9 2.78 0.01 13.65
N ARG A 10 3.65 -0.55 14.50
CA ARG A 10 3.29 -1.41 15.63
C ARG A 10 2.28 -0.76 16.59
N ASP A 11 2.35 0.56 16.76
CA ASP A 11 1.47 1.29 17.69
C ASP A 11 0.00 1.29 17.21
N TYR A 12 -0.25 0.91 15.94
CA TYR A 12 -1.58 0.79 15.33
C TYR A 12 -2.00 -0.67 15.06
N PHE A 13 -1.16 -1.64 15.43
CA PHE A 13 -1.45 -3.05 15.27
C PHE A 13 -2.26 -3.57 16.47
N PRO A 14 -3.45 -4.17 16.26
CA PRO A 14 -4.41 -4.43 17.33
C PRO A 14 -4.11 -5.68 18.18
N PHE A 15 -3.07 -6.45 17.84
CA PHE A 15 -2.70 -7.69 18.52
C PHE A 15 -1.29 -7.60 19.10
N GLU A 16 -0.93 -8.57 19.94
CA GLU A 16 0.48 -8.79 20.24
C GLU A 16 1.16 -9.42 19.01
N PRO A 17 2.25 -8.84 18.49
CA PRO A 17 2.95 -9.38 17.33
C PRO A 17 3.60 -10.72 17.66
N THR A 18 3.67 -11.58 16.66
CA THR A 18 4.65 -12.68 16.66
C THR A 18 6.06 -12.13 16.51
N ASP A 19 7.08 -12.96 16.76
CA ASP A 19 8.49 -12.56 16.59
C ASP A 19 8.77 -12.04 15.17
N ASP A 20 8.31 -12.75 14.14
CA ASP A 20 8.42 -12.31 12.74
C ASP A 20 7.73 -10.97 12.47
N GLN A 21 6.58 -10.72 13.10
CA GLN A 21 5.86 -9.45 12.96
C GLN A 21 6.57 -8.31 13.72
N ALA A 22 7.17 -8.61 14.87
CA ALA A 22 7.98 -7.65 15.61
C ALA A 22 9.20 -7.22 14.78
N GLU A 23 9.89 -8.18 14.16
CA GLU A 23 10.99 -7.89 13.23
C GLU A 23 10.51 -7.07 12.02
N LEU A 24 9.37 -7.44 11.43
CA LEU A 24 8.74 -6.69 10.36
C LEU A 24 8.48 -5.23 10.74
N PHE A 25 8.01 -4.94 11.95
CA PHE A 25 7.77 -3.57 12.39
C PHE A 25 9.06 -2.76 12.52
N VAL A 26 10.17 -3.39 12.93
CA VAL A 26 11.50 -2.74 12.93
C VAL A 26 11.91 -2.38 11.51
N GLN A 27 11.82 -3.33 10.57
CA GLN A 27 12.18 -3.11 9.17
C GLN A 27 11.27 -2.07 8.49
N LEU A 28 9.97 -2.05 8.82
CA LEU A 28 9.03 -1.03 8.34
C LEU A 28 9.38 0.35 8.89
N ASP A 29 9.70 0.46 10.18
CA ASP A 29 10.10 1.73 10.79
C ASP A 29 11.34 2.31 10.10
N GLU A 30 12.33 1.48 9.79
CA GLU A 30 13.52 1.89 9.02
C GLU A 30 13.16 2.35 7.61
N PHE A 31 12.37 1.54 6.89
CA PHE A 31 11.92 1.85 5.53
C PHE A 31 11.11 3.16 5.46
N LEU A 32 10.27 3.44 6.47
CA LEU A 32 9.37 4.59 6.50
C LEU A 32 10.01 5.87 7.06
N ARG A 33 11.05 5.76 7.88
CA ARG A 33 11.76 6.91 8.48
C ARG A 33 12.72 7.59 7.53
N ASP A 34 13.37 6.81 6.68
CA ASP A 34 14.35 7.34 5.75
C ASP A 34 13.65 8.39 4.85
N PRO A 35 14.15 9.64 4.79
CA PRO A 35 13.64 10.61 3.83
C PRO A 35 13.62 9.97 2.44
N LEU A 36 12.79 10.46 1.54
CA LEU A 36 12.44 9.76 0.32
C LEU A 36 13.39 9.99 -0.89
N PRO A 37 14.75 10.18 -0.82
CA PRO A 37 15.53 10.17 -2.06
C PRO A 37 15.84 8.73 -2.46
N GLY A 38 15.09 8.18 -3.42
CA GLY A 38 15.43 6.93 -4.12
C GLY A 38 14.24 6.06 -4.53
N ARG A 39 14.47 5.13 -5.48
CA ARG A 39 13.51 4.07 -5.85
C ARG A 39 13.58 2.93 -4.83
N LYS A 40 12.89 3.08 -3.69
CA LYS A 40 12.84 2.06 -2.64
C LYS A 40 11.63 1.15 -2.81
N VAL A 41 11.80 -0.13 -2.50
CA VAL A 41 10.74 -1.13 -2.54
C VAL A 41 10.83 -1.99 -1.29
N PHE A 42 9.71 -2.17 -0.62
CA PHE A 42 9.56 -3.10 0.50
C PHE A 42 8.67 -4.26 0.06
N VAL A 43 9.10 -5.50 0.32
CA VAL A 43 8.33 -6.69 -0.05
C VAL A 43 7.94 -7.47 1.20
N LEU A 44 6.66 -7.45 1.53
CA LEU A 44 6.11 -8.27 2.61
C LEU A 44 5.68 -9.63 2.05
N ARG A 45 6.38 -10.70 2.46
CA ARG A 45 6.00 -12.09 2.14
C ARG A 45 5.46 -12.79 3.37
N GLY A 46 4.52 -13.71 3.17
CA GLY A 46 3.99 -14.54 4.24
C GLY A 46 2.88 -15.45 3.72
N TYR A 47 2.72 -16.61 4.34
CA TYR A 47 1.68 -17.58 3.99
C TYR A 47 0.27 -17.05 4.29
N ALA A 48 -0.75 -17.78 3.84
CA ALA A 48 -2.13 -17.48 4.23
C ALA A 48 -2.27 -17.53 5.77
N GLY A 49 -3.02 -16.60 6.34
CA GLY A 49 -3.26 -16.55 7.79
C GLY A 49 -2.17 -15.87 8.62
N THR A 50 -1.05 -15.39 8.05
CA THR A 50 0.03 -14.75 8.83
C THR A 50 -0.21 -13.27 9.22
N GLY A 51 -1.44 -12.76 9.05
CA GLY A 51 -1.80 -11.41 9.49
C GLY A 51 -1.37 -10.26 8.56
N LYS A 52 -0.94 -10.54 7.32
CA LYS A 52 -0.50 -9.50 6.35
C LYS A 52 -1.52 -8.37 6.16
N THR A 53 -2.80 -8.73 6.01
CA THR A 53 -3.89 -7.75 5.82
C THR A 53 -4.03 -6.85 7.04
N THR A 54 -3.90 -7.40 8.26
CA THR A 54 -3.90 -6.64 9.51
C THR A 54 -2.71 -5.67 9.60
N VAL A 55 -1.51 -6.10 9.18
CA VAL A 55 -0.34 -5.21 9.10
C VAL A 55 -0.59 -4.07 8.11
N VAL A 56 -1.18 -4.36 6.95
CA VAL A 56 -1.54 -3.32 5.98
C VAL A 56 -2.57 -2.35 6.55
N SER A 57 -3.60 -2.83 7.26
CA SER A 57 -4.56 -1.96 7.95
C SER A 57 -3.88 -1.06 8.99
N ALA A 58 -2.94 -1.59 9.77
CA ALA A 58 -2.16 -0.80 10.73
C ALA A 58 -1.30 0.26 10.02
N LEU A 59 -0.65 -0.10 8.91
CA LEU A 59 0.13 0.84 8.08
C LEU A 59 -0.74 1.97 7.53
N VAL A 60 -1.94 1.66 7.03
CA VAL A 60 -2.89 2.67 6.51
C VAL A 60 -3.34 3.63 7.61
N GLN A 61 -3.61 3.13 8.81
CA GLN A 61 -3.95 3.98 9.96
C GLN A 61 -2.78 4.89 10.36
N TRP A 62 -1.57 4.33 10.45
CA TRP A 62 -0.35 5.06 10.74
C TRP A 62 -0.09 6.18 9.72
N LEU A 63 -0.18 5.87 8.41
CA LEU A 63 -0.01 6.84 7.32
C LEU A 63 -1.04 7.96 7.40
N SER A 64 -2.30 7.62 7.67
CA SER A 64 -3.39 8.59 7.78
C SER A 64 -3.21 9.54 8.95
N LYS A 65 -2.75 9.03 10.11
CA LYS A 65 -2.46 9.85 11.30
C LYS A 65 -1.29 10.78 11.12
N LEU A 66 -0.29 10.37 10.34
CA LEU A 66 0.85 11.22 9.97
C LEU A 66 0.61 12.08 8.72
N GLN A 67 -0.61 12.05 8.16
CA GLN A 67 -0.98 12.79 6.95
C GLN A 67 -0.05 12.52 5.75
N ARG A 68 0.53 11.32 5.66
CA ARG A 68 1.37 10.90 4.54
C ARG A 68 0.51 10.49 3.35
N LYS A 69 0.94 10.84 2.13
CA LYS A 69 0.22 10.47 0.89
C LYS A 69 0.42 8.99 0.58
N TYR A 70 -0.67 8.27 0.36
CA TYR A 70 -0.62 6.87 -0.07
C TYR A 70 -1.75 6.53 -1.04
N THR A 71 -1.61 5.40 -1.74
CA THR A 71 -2.68 4.81 -2.56
C THR A 71 -2.65 3.29 -2.41
N LEU A 72 -3.84 2.69 -2.34
CA LEU A 72 -4.01 1.24 -2.27
C LEU A 72 -4.33 0.69 -3.64
N MET A 73 -3.62 -0.36 -4.04
CA MET A 73 -3.79 -0.99 -5.35
C MET A 73 -3.71 -2.51 -5.27
N ALA A 74 -4.40 -3.16 -6.21
CA ALA A 74 -4.35 -4.60 -6.38
C ALA A 74 -4.41 -4.96 -7.88
N PRO A 75 -3.99 -6.17 -8.28
CA PRO A 75 -3.98 -6.58 -9.70
C PRO A 75 -5.39 -6.70 -10.30
N THR A 76 -6.37 -7.13 -9.50
CA THR A 76 -7.76 -7.38 -9.95
C THR A 76 -8.79 -6.55 -9.20
N GLY A 77 -9.96 -6.34 -9.82
CA GLY A 77 -11.07 -5.61 -9.17
C GLY A 77 -11.58 -6.29 -7.90
N ARG A 78 -11.58 -7.63 -7.87
CA ARG A 78 -11.95 -8.40 -6.66
C ARG A 78 -10.95 -8.18 -5.53
N ALA A 79 -9.64 -8.28 -5.81
CA ALA A 79 -8.61 -8.03 -4.80
C ALA A 79 -8.67 -6.58 -4.29
N ALA A 80 -8.87 -5.60 -5.17
CA ALA A 80 -9.04 -4.20 -4.77
C ALA A 80 -10.27 -4.00 -3.87
N LYS A 81 -11.39 -4.68 -4.16
CA LYS A 81 -12.58 -4.63 -3.31
C LYS A 81 -12.33 -5.21 -1.91
N VAL A 82 -11.66 -6.36 -1.83
CA VAL A 82 -11.29 -6.99 -0.55
C VAL A 82 -10.32 -6.09 0.24
N MET A 83 -9.29 -5.55 -0.44
CA MET A 83 -8.34 -4.60 0.13
C MET A 83 -9.03 -3.37 0.70
N SER A 84 -9.98 -2.79 -0.04
CA SER A 84 -10.75 -1.64 0.45
C SER A 84 -11.53 -1.97 1.73
N ALA A 85 -12.11 -3.17 1.79
CA ALA A 85 -12.92 -3.59 2.93
C ALA A 85 -12.09 -3.74 4.21
N TYR A 86 -10.93 -4.40 4.16
CA TYR A 86 -10.11 -4.60 5.36
C TYR A 86 -9.29 -3.35 5.75
N ALA A 87 -8.92 -2.50 4.78
CA ALA A 87 -8.15 -1.29 5.03
C ALA A 87 -9.03 -0.08 5.42
N GLY A 88 -10.35 -0.16 5.18
CA GLY A 88 -11.30 0.92 5.50
C GLY A 88 -11.19 2.15 4.60
N VAL A 89 -10.45 2.09 3.50
CA VAL A 89 -10.25 3.19 2.54
C VAL A 89 -10.29 2.66 1.10
N PRO A 90 -10.63 3.47 0.09
CA PRO A 90 -10.73 3.00 -1.28
C PRO A 90 -9.41 2.48 -1.85
N ALA A 91 -9.46 1.32 -2.50
CA ALA A 91 -8.40 0.77 -3.34
C ALA A 91 -8.87 0.67 -4.81
N SER A 92 -7.92 0.71 -5.74
CA SER A 92 -8.19 0.57 -7.17
C SER A 92 -7.34 -0.53 -7.79
N THR A 93 -7.64 -0.94 -9.02
CA THR A 93 -6.70 -1.80 -9.75
C THR A 93 -5.43 -1.04 -10.10
N ILE A 94 -4.30 -1.75 -10.20
CA ILE A 94 -3.05 -1.19 -10.72
C ILE A 94 -3.31 -0.59 -12.11
N HIS A 95 -4.01 -1.34 -12.98
CA HIS A 95 -4.44 -0.89 -14.30
C HIS A 95 -5.14 0.48 -14.28
N LYS A 96 -6.12 0.67 -13.39
CA LYS A 96 -6.84 1.96 -13.24
C LYS A 96 -5.91 3.10 -12.79
N LYS A 97 -4.82 2.81 -12.08
CA LYS A 97 -3.85 3.82 -11.62
C LYS A 97 -2.78 4.15 -12.65
N ILE A 98 -2.48 3.27 -13.61
CA ILE A 98 -1.39 3.48 -14.58
C ILE A 98 -1.90 3.78 -16.00
N TYR A 99 -3.14 3.42 -16.31
CA TYR A 99 -3.74 3.60 -17.63
C TYR A 99 -5.04 4.40 -17.56
N ARG A 100 -5.29 5.18 -18.61
CA ARG A 100 -6.60 5.73 -18.94
C ARG A 100 -7.12 5.05 -20.22
N GLN A 101 -8.42 4.80 -20.26
CA GLN A 101 -9.07 4.36 -21.49
C GLN A 101 -9.11 5.54 -22.46
N THR A 102 -8.78 5.29 -23.72
CA THR A 102 -8.98 6.24 -24.81
C THR A 102 -10.17 5.82 -25.66
N SER A 103 -11.01 6.77 -26.03
CA SER A 103 -12.14 6.54 -26.90
C SER A 103 -11.62 6.18 -28.30
N GLY A 104 -11.68 4.91 -28.66
CA GLY A 104 -11.74 4.50 -30.07
C GLY A 104 -13.19 4.59 -30.56
N ALA A 105 -13.40 4.59 -31.87
CA ALA A 105 -14.75 4.48 -32.42
C ALA A 105 -15.47 3.23 -31.86
N PRO A 106 -16.83 3.16 -31.84
CA PRO A 106 -17.58 2.04 -31.26
C PRO A 106 -17.19 0.64 -31.78
N THR A 107 -16.56 0.58 -32.95
CA THR A 107 -16.07 -0.62 -33.64
C THR A 107 -14.58 -0.93 -33.40
N GLU A 108 -13.83 -0.06 -32.71
CA GLU A 108 -12.42 -0.26 -32.43
C GLU A 108 -12.19 -0.98 -31.09
N ARG A 109 -11.12 -1.77 -31.03
CA ARG A 109 -10.68 -2.43 -29.80
C ARG A 109 -10.43 -1.37 -28.71
N LEU A 110 -10.82 -1.70 -27.47
CA LEU A 110 -10.49 -0.89 -26.29
C LEU A 110 -9.00 -0.55 -26.29
N SER A 111 -8.67 0.73 -26.34
CA SER A 111 -7.30 1.23 -26.30
C SER A 111 -7.02 1.87 -24.93
N PHE A 112 -5.81 1.63 -24.43
CA PHE A 112 -5.35 2.15 -23.15
C PHE A 112 -4.05 2.91 -23.36
N GLN A 113 -3.96 4.09 -22.73
CA GLN A 113 -2.75 4.90 -22.75
C GLN A 113 -2.22 5.09 -21.34
N ARG A 114 -0.89 5.04 -21.19
CA ARG A 114 -0.23 5.29 -19.91
C ARG A 114 -0.48 6.73 -19.48
N GLN A 115 -0.88 6.91 -18.23
CA GLN A 115 -1.06 8.25 -17.68
C GLN A 115 0.22 8.76 -17.02
N PRO A 116 0.50 10.08 -17.08
CA PRO A 116 1.66 10.65 -16.40
C PRO A 116 1.50 10.52 -14.88
N ASN A 117 2.57 10.12 -14.19
CA ASN A 117 2.59 10.12 -12.73
C ASN A 117 2.99 11.51 -12.23
N ARG A 118 2.03 12.27 -11.68
CA ARG A 118 2.24 13.62 -11.13
C ARG A 118 2.30 13.63 -9.60
N GLN A 119 2.35 12.46 -8.97
CA GLN A 119 2.31 12.34 -7.51
C GLN A 119 3.73 12.36 -6.96
N GLU A 120 4.01 13.35 -6.13
CA GLU A 120 5.25 13.44 -5.34
C GLU A 120 5.01 12.86 -3.95
N GLU A 121 6.04 12.19 -3.41
CA GLU A 121 6.04 11.64 -2.05
C GLU A 121 4.87 10.68 -1.75
N MET A 122 4.38 9.97 -2.76
CA MET A 122 3.29 9.00 -2.62
C MET A 122 3.82 7.59 -2.36
N LEU A 123 3.36 6.99 -1.27
CA LEU A 123 3.57 5.55 -1.03
C LEU A 123 2.53 4.74 -1.82
N TYR A 124 3.02 3.81 -2.64
CA TYR A 124 2.17 2.88 -3.39
C TYR A 124 2.13 1.54 -2.67
N ILE A 125 0.96 1.15 -2.16
CA ILE A 125 0.78 -0.12 -1.47
C ILE A 125 0.06 -1.06 -2.43
N VAL A 126 0.71 -2.18 -2.74
CA VAL A 126 0.20 -3.18 -3.68
C VAL A 126 -0.05 -4.49 -2.94
N ASP A 127 -1.30 -4.94 -2.95
CA ASP A 127 -1.68 -6.27 -2.46
C ASP A 127 -1.73 -7.28 -3.61
N GLU A 128 -1.60 -8.57 -3.29
CA GLU A 128 -1.59 -9.69 -4.26
C GLU A 128 -0.55 -9.52 -5.39
N ALA A 129 0.65 -9.05 -5.03
CA ALA A 129 1.73 -8.79 -5.99
C ALA A 129 2.19 -10.04 -6.77
N SER A 130 1.82 -11.25 -6.34
CA SER A 130 2.09 -12.52 -7.04
C SER A 130 1.30 -12.69 -8.34
N MET A 131 0.25 -11.89 -8.57
CA MET A 131 -0.57 -11.95 -9.80
C MET A 131 -0.14 -10.93 -10.87
N ILE A 132 1.01 -10.28 -10.69
CA ILE A 132 1.61 -9.29 -11.60
C ILE A 132 2.71 -9.98 -12.40
#